data_AF-A0A538LHH9-F1
#
_entry.id   AF-A0A538LHH9-F1
#
_cell.length_a   1.000
_cell.length_b   1.000
_cell.length_c   1.000
_cell.angle_alpha   90.00
_cell.angle_beta   90.00
_cell.angle_gamma   90.00
#
_symmetry.space_group_name_H-M   'P 1'
#
loop_
_entity.id
_entity.type
_entity.pdbx_description
1 polymer ?
#
loop_
_entity_poly.entity_id
_entity_poly.type
_entity_poly.pdbx_seq_one_letter_code
_entity_poly.pdbx_strand_id
1 'polypeptide(L)'
;MVARGRQRWSRPGTVVIESCNSTWLFDPGQRLFCRVPRGTAIEVPPPPSRWEPYFALDVDPHSESFVVILNEAGTRLLRSWRHVERCSQCGGEGTTELYLDPIAPGA
;
A
#
# COMPACT_ATOMS: atom_id res chain seq x y z
N MET A 1 16.53 9.99 -16.23
CA MET A 1 15.72 8.99 -16.97
C MET A 1 14.43 8.82 -16.17
N VAL A 2 13.36 9.49 -16.60
CA VAL A 2 12.09 9.54 -15.86
C VAL A 2 11.40 8.19 -16.02
N ALA A 3 11.12 7.48 -14.92
CA ALA A 3 10.38 6.23 -14.92
C ALA A 3 8.92 6.46 -15.36
N ARG A 4 8.74 6.61 -16.68
CA ARG A 4 7.44 6.79 -17.32
C ARG A 4 6.82 5.43 -17.57
N GLY A 5 5.64 5.21 -16.98
CA GLY A 5 4.63 4.28 -17.49
C GLY A 5 4.64 2.86 -16.92
N ARG A 6 4.49 2.70 -15.60
CA ARG A 6 4.23 1.39 -14.96
C ARG A 6 2.87 1.33 -14.28
N GLN A 7 1.80 1.73 -14.96
CA GLN A 7 0.46 1.36 -14.51
C GLN A 7 -0.40 1.16 -15.78
N ARG A 8 -1.37 0.24 -15.87
CA ARG A 8 -2.33 -0.11 -14.83
C ARG A 8 -3.29 -1.21 -15.33
N TRP A 9 -3.47 -2.28 -14.58
CA TRP A 9 -4.81 -2.83 -14.45
C TRP A 9 -5.71 -1.72 -13.90
N SER A 10 -6.73 -1.31 -14.66
CA SER A 10 -7.73 -0.33 -14.23
C SER A 10 -9.10 -0.87 -14.61
N ARG A 11 -9.71 -1.62 -13.69
CA ARG A 11 -11.16 -1.77 -13.77
C ARG A 11 -11.76 -0.39 -13.48
N PRO A 12 -12.75 0.05 -14.26
CA PRO A 12 -13.49 1.25 -13.90
C PRO A 12 -14.04 1.09 -12.47
N GLY A 13 -13.76 2.08 -11.62
CA GLY A 13 -14.16 2.08 -10.22
C GLY A 13 -13.12 1.56 -9.22
N THR A 14 -11.99 0.99 -9.64
CA THR A 14 -10.90 0.63 -8.71
C THR A 14 -10.05 1.84 -8.35
N VAL A 15 -9.80 2.05 -7.06
CA VAL A 15 -8.88 3.09 -6.55
C VAL A 15 -7.51 2.46 -6.32
N VAL A 16 -6.45 3.14 -6.79
CA VAL A 16 -5.07 2.68 -6.61
C VAL A 16 -4.31 3.73 -5.81
N ILE A 17 -3.69 3.30 -4.71
CA ILE A 17 -2.86 4.15 -3.84
C ILE A 17 -1.48 3.52 -3.73
N GLU A 18 -0.44 4.27 -4.05
CA GLU A 18 0.95 3.82 -3.85
C GLU A 18 1.45 4.33 -2.50
N SER A 19 2.00 3.45 -1.67
CA SER A 19 2.79 3.78 -0.48
C SER A 19 4.28 3.46 -0.73
N CYS A 20 5.16 3.82 0.20
CA CYS A 20 6.61 3.64 0.03
C CYS A 20 6.98 2.21 -0.40
N ASN A 21 6.34 1.20 0.20
CA ASN A 21 6.70 -0.21 0.02
C ASN A 21 5.59 -1.04 -0.64
N SER A 22 4.42 -0.47 -0.91
CA SER A 22 3.28 -1.24 -1.41
C SER A 22 2.41 -0.46 -2.38
N THR A 23 1.81 -1.16 -3.32
CA THR A 23 0.68 -0.65 -4.11
C THR A 23 -0.59 -1.26 -3.54
N TRP A 24 -1.51 -0.38 -3.16
CA TRP A 24 -2.82 -0.71 -2.62
C TRP A 24 -3.86 -0.58 -3.71
N LEU A 25 -4.62 -1.64 -3.91
CA LEU A 25 -5.73 -1.69 -4.85
C LEU A 25 -7.02 -1.77 -4.04
N PHE A 26 -8.02 -0.96 -4.36
CA PHE A 26 -9.30 -0.94 -3.68
C PHE A 26 -10.43 -1.10 -4.70
N ASP A 27 -11.32 -2.03 -4.43
CA ASP A 27 -12.62 -2.16 -5.08
C ASP A 27 -13.68 -1.61 -4.11
N PRO A 28 -14.09 -0.34 -4.24
CA PRO A 28 -15.13 0.26 -3.41
C PRO A 28 -16.52 -0.33 -3.69
N GLY A 29 -16.75 -0.92 -4.86
CA GLY A 29 -18.01 -1.58 -5.18
C GLY A 29 -18.21 -2.86 -4.37
N GLN A 30 -17.14 -3.64 -4.19
CA GLN A 30 -17.16 -4.89 -3.41
C GLN A 30 -16.66 -4.73 -1.97
N ARG A 31 -16.14 -3.56 -1.59
CA ARG A 31 -15.44 -3.30 -0.32
C ARG A 31 -14.31 -4.29 -0.07
N LEU A 32 -13.51 -4.53 -1.12
CA LEU A 32 -12.34 -5.38 -1.08
C LEU A 32 -11.07 -4.56 -1.37
N PHE A 33 -9.97 -4.86 -0.69
CA PHE A 33 -8.67 -4.28 -0.97
C PHE A 33 -7.61 -5.36 -1.15
N CYS A 34 -6.56 -5.06 -1.90
CA CYS A 34 -5.42 -5.94 -2.09
C CYS A 34 -4.13 -5.14 -1.99
N ARG A 35 -3.15 -5.70 -1.28
CA ARG A 35 -1.79 -5.15 -1.20
C ARG A 35 -0.82 -5.98 -2.02
N VAL A 36 -0.05 -5.29 -2.86
CA VAL A 36 1.10 -5.87 -3.54
C VAL A 36 2.37 -5.09 -3.19
N PRO A 37 3.54 -5.74 -3.13
CA PRO A 37 4.80 -5.03 -2.97
C PRO A 37 4.98 -4.00 -4.10
N ARG A 38 5.47 -2.81 -3.76
CA ARG A 38 5.72 -1.76 -4.75
C ARG A 38 6.69 -2.27 -5.82
N GLY A 39 6.45 -1.91 -7.07
CA GLY A 39 7.27 -2.33 -8.21
C GLY A 39 6.90 -3.71 -8.76
N THR A 40 6.01 -4.45 -8.11
CA THR A 40 5.36 -5.64 -8.67
C THR A 40 4.58 -5.21 -9.90
N ALA A 41 4.88 -5.79 -11.07
CA ALA A 41 4.13 -5.53 -12.29
C ALA A 41 2.71 -6.11 -12.13
N ILE A 42 1.70 -5.24 -12.06
CA ILE A 42 0.28 -5.63 -12.01
C ILE A 42 -0.27 -5.62 -13.43
N GLU A 43 0.18 -6.57 -14.23
CA GLU A 43 -0.30 -6.76 -15.62
C GLU A 43 -1.67 -7.46 -15.65
N VAL A 44 -1.94 -8.27 -14.62
CA VAL A 44 -3.16 -9.07 -14.44
C VAL A 44 -3.73 -8.75 -13.05
N PRO A 45 -5.06 -8.74 -12.85
CA PRO A 45 -5.67 -8.59 -11.53
C PRO A 45 -5.10 -9.62 -10.56
N PRO A 46 -4.82 -9.23 -9.31
CA PRO A 46 -4.51 -10.20 -8.28
C PRO A 46 -5.64 -11.23 -8.14
N PRO A 47 -5.31 -12.50 -7.87
CA PRO A 47 -6.32 -13.54 -7.69
C PRO A 47 -7.28 -13.18 -6.55
N PRO A 48 -8.54 -13.64 -6.59
CA PRO A 48 -9.55 -13.34 -5.57
C PRO A 48 -9.09 -13.64 -4.13
N SER A 49 -8.25 -14.66 -3.94
CA SER A 49 -7.69 -15.04 -2.63
C SER A 49 -6.78 -13.99 -2.00
N ARG A 50 -6.29 -13.01 -2.77
CA ARG A 50 -5.43 -11.92 -2.28
C ARG A 50 -6.23 -10.67 -1.87
N TRP A 51 -7.52 -10.66 -2.18
CA TRP A 51 -8.41 -9.56 -1.81
C TRP A 51 -8.96 -9.80 -0.41
N GLU A 52 -8.81 -8.79 0.44
CA GLU A 52 -9.27 -8.79 1.82
C GLU A 52 -10.45 -7.81 1.95
N PRO A 53 -11.47 -8.11 2.79
CA PRO A 53 -12.54 -7.16 3.05
C PRO A 53 -12.02 -5.96 3.85
N TYR A 54 -12.55 -4.78 3.53
CA TYR A 54 -12.42 -3.59 4.37
C TYR A 54 -13.78 -2.95 4.57
N PHE A 55 -13.92 -2.22 5.66
CA PHE A 55 -15.15 -1.49 5.98
C PHE A 55 -15.16 -0.10 5.35
N ALA A 56 -14.07 0.65 5.50
CA ALA A 56 -13.96 2.01 4.97
C ALA A 56 -12.51 2.38 4.66
N LEU A 57 -12.33 3.28 3.69
CA LEU A 57 -11.06 3.89 3.34
C LEU A 57 -11.16 5.38 3.68
N ASP A 58 -10.35 5.83 4.62
CA ASP A 58 -10.23 7.23 5.00
C ASP A 58 -8.92 7.79 4.45
N VAL A 59 -9.00 8.83 3.63
CA VAL A 59 -7.82 9.50 3.05
C VAL A 59 -7.81 10.92 3.58
N ASP A 60 -6.75 11.27 4.30
CA ASP A 60 -6.63 12.58 4.88
C ASP A 60 -6.42 13.63 3.75
N PRO A 61 -7.24 14.69 3.69
CA PRO A 61 -7.14 15.69 2.62
C PRO A 61 -5.99 16.68 2.83
N HIS A 62 -5.45 16.77 4.04
CA HIS A 62 -4.41 17.73 4.42
C HIS A 62 -3.01 17.10 4.48
N SER A 63 -2.92 15.78 4.37
CA SER A 63 -1.69 15.01 4.45
C SER A 63 -1.72 13.80 3.52
N GLU A 64 -0.56 13.23 3.28
CA GLU A 64 -0.42 12.04 2.45
C GLU A 64 -0.88 10.77 3.17
N SER A 65 -1.39 10.86 4.40
CA SER A 65 -1.82 9.69 5.17
C SER A 65 -3.18 9.14 4.72
N PHE A 66 -3.36 7.84 4.87
CA PHE A 66 -4.63 7.16 4.69
C PHE A 66 -4.76 6.00 5.67
N VAL A 67 -6.00 5.62 5.97
CA VAL A 67 -6.37 4.55 6.89
C VAL A 67 -7.35 3.62 6.21
N VAL A 68 -7.04 2.33 6.22
CA VAL A 68 -7.98 1.27 5.84
C VAL A 68 -8.59 0.72 7.12
N ILE A 69 -9.89 0.95 7.30
CA ILE A 69 -10.66 0.43 8.42
C ILE A 69 -11.13 -0.98 8.04
N LEU A 70 -10.74 -1.99 8.82
CA LEU A 70 -11.00 -3.40 8.52
C LEU A 70 -12.29 -3.93 9.13
N ASN A 71 -12.85 -3.23 10.12
CA ASN A 71 -14.09 -3.61 10.78
C ASN A 71 -14.99 -2.42 11.06
N GLU A 72 -16.30 -2.66 11.16
CA GLU A 72 -17.29 -1.61 11.42
C GLU A 72 -17.04 -0.85 12.73
N ALA A 73 -16.52 -1.54 13.76
CA ALA A 73 -16.18 -0.92 15.04
C ALA A 73 -15.01 0.07 14.96
N GLY A 74 -14.27 0.15 13.85
CA GLY A 74 -13.14 1.07 13.69
C GLY A 74 -11.92 0.74 14.55
N THR A 75 -11.87 -0.44 15.17
CA THR A 75 -10.78 -0.85 16.07
C THR A 75 -9.64 -1.56 15.36
N ARG A 76 -9.89 -2.10 14.16
CA ARG A 76 -8.88 -2.75 13.31
C ARG A 76 -8.59 -1.85 12.13
N LEU A 77 -7.38 -1.31 12.09
CA LEU A 77 -6.98 -0.25 11.18
C LEU A 77 -5.62 -0.59 10.56
N LEU A 78 -5.45 -0.28 9.28
CA LEU A 78 -4.14 -0.22 8.63
C LEU A 78 -3.86 1.22 8.25
N ARG A 79 -2.82 1.83 8.84
CA ARG A 79 -2.40 3.19 8.51
C ARG A 79 -1.20 3.16 7.57
N SER A 80 -1.21 4.01 6.55
CA SER A 80 -0.06 4.18 5.67
C SER A 80 0.00 5.59 5.08
N TRP A 81 1.07 5.88 4.34
CA TRP A 81 1.29 7.16 3.67
C TRP A 81 1.43 6.94 2.18
N ARG A 82 0.81 7.84 1.42
CA ARG A 82 0.94 7.94 -0.02
C ARG A 82 2.38 8.30 -0.36
N HIS A 83 2.94 7.58 -1.31
CA HIS A 83 4.22 7.92 -1.87
C HIS A 83 4.03 9.01 -2.93
N VAL A 84 4.53 10.20 -2.62
CA VAL A 84 4.57 11.36 -3.51
C VAL A 84 6.02 11.71 -3.86
N GLU A 85 6.25 12.59 -4.84
CA GLU A 85 7.59 12.94 -5.31
C GLU A 85 8.54 13.40 -4.19
N ARG A 86 8.03 14.04 -3.14
CA ARG A 86 8.77 14.41 -1.92
C ARG A 86 8.29 13.62 -0.72
N CYS A 87 8.38 12.30 -0.78
CA CYS A 87 7.88 11.44 0.29
C CYS A 87 8.76 11.52 1.55
N SER A 88 8.26 12.17 2.60
CA SER A 88 8.95 12.30 3.90
C SER A 88 9.25 10.95 4.59
N GLN A 89 8.50 9.90 4.26
CA GLN A 89 8.69 8.54 4.82
C GLN A 89 9.77 7.74 4.10
N CYS A 90 9.95 7.99 2.81
CA CYS A 90 10.94 7.28 2.02
C CYS A 90 12.34 7.88 2.20
N GLY A 91 12.47 9.05 2.88
CA GLY A 91 13.72 9.78 3.08
C GLY A 91 14.43 9.98 1.75
N GLY A 92 14.23 11.11 1.06
CA GLY A 92 14.86 11.35 -0.24
C GLY A 92 16.30 10.84 -0.25
N GLU A 93 16.55 9.81 -1.08
CA GLU A 93 17.76 8.97 -1.17
C GLU A 93 17.74 7.62 -0.39
N GLY A 94 17.53 6.54 -1.15
CA GLY A 94 18.26 5.28 -0.95
C GLY A 94 17.76 4.32 0.13
N THR A 95 17.39 3.13 -0.29
CA THR A 95 17.33 1.92 0.54
C THR A 95 18.52 1.86 1.51
N THR A 96 18.31 2.14 2.79
CA THR A 96 19.28 1.73 3.80
C THR A 96 19.05 0.24 4.07
N GLU A 97 20.06 -0.56 3.79
CA GLU A 97 20.11 -1.96 4.16
C GLU A 97 20.09 -2.04 5.70
N LEU A 98 19.05 -2.62 6.28
CA LEU A 98 19.01 -2.98 7.69
C LEU A 98 19.79 -4.28 7.85
N TYR A 99 21.02 -4.20 8.36
CA TYR A 99 21.76 -5.36 8.82
C TYR A 99 21.06 -5.88 10.09
N LEU A 100 20.51 -7.10 10.02
CA LEU A 100 19.96 -7.78 11.20
C LEU A 100 21.14 -8.41 11.95
N ASP A 101 21.42 -7.94 13.16
CA ASP A 101 22.39 -8.61 14.02
C ASP A 101 21.90 -10.02 14.38
N PRO A 102 22.77 -11.05 14.34
CA PRO A 102 22.40 -12.39 14.73
C PRO A 102 22.10 -12.45 16.24
N ILE A 103 20.90 -12.94 16.58
CA ILE A 103 20.52 -13.29 17.95
C ILE A 103 21.49 -14.37 18.46
N ALA A 104 22.27 -14.04 19.50
CA ALA A 104 23.07 -15.03 20.20
C ALA A 104 22.14 -15.95 21.03
N PRO A 105 22.26 -17.29 20.92
CA PRO A 105 21.59 -18.18 21.85
C PRO A 105 22.24 -18.08 23.23
N GLY A 106 21.43 -17.73 24.24
CA GLY A 106 21.85 -17.75 25.64
C GLY A 106 22.13 -19.17 26.11
N ALA A 107 23.25 -19.32 26.82
CA ALA A 107 23.72 -20.53 27.48
C ALA A 107 22.95 -20.83 28.77
#